data_AF-A0A645I038-F1
#
_entry.id   AF-A0A645I038-F1
#
_cell.length_a   1.000
_cell.length_b   1.000
_cell.length_c   1.000
_cell.angle_alpha   90.00
_cell.angle_beta   90.00
_cell.angle_gamma   90.00
#
_symmetry.space_group_name_H-M   'P 1'
#
loop_
_entity.id
_entity.type
_entity.pdbx_description
1 polymer ?
#
loop_
_entity_poly.entity_id
_entity_poly.type
_entity_poly.pdbx_seq_one_letter_code
_entity_poly.pdbx_strand_id
1 'polypeptide(L)'
;MYENYIDVCEDILLTGHSDDADETALAIQEGYIVRDADGKLIVTSTAFTKEQKDEFYAIADRYLAPLMDEYSGIVERFITGYKKLFPKYLEDDTDRMCNGMFVGLYKAIIEFAQRTGDIELPSPDSFCDVMLQI
;
A
#
# COMPACT_ATOMS: atom_id res chain seq x y z
N MET A 1 3.12 -6.49 13.02
CA MET A 1 1.90 -7.18 13.52
C MET A 1 0.99 -7.67 12.39
N TYR A 2 1.34 -7.46 11.10
CA TYR A 2 0.68 -8.11 9.95
C TYR A 2 1.63 -8.98 9.12
N GLU A 3 2.94 -8.99 9.42
CA GLU A 3 3.93 -9.80 8.69
C GLU A 3 3.61 -11.30 8.80
N ASN A 4 3.29 -11.79 10.00
CA ASN A 4 3.00 -13.22 10.19
C ASN A 4 1.79 -13.74 9.39
N TYR A 5 0.77 -12.90 9.13
CA TYR A 5 -0.37 -13.30 8.29
C TYR A 5 0.02 -13.38 6.82
N ILE A 6 0.92 -12.51 6.38
CA ILE A 6 1.45 -12.51 5.01
C ILE A 6 2.26 -13.79 4.81
N ASP A 7 3.13 -14.14 5.76
CA ASP A 7 3.98 -15.34 5.68
C ASP A 7 3.13 -16.63 5.54
N VAL A 8 2.09 -16.79 6.36
CA VAL A 8 1.17 -17.94 6.26
C VAL A 8 0.43 -17.96 4.92
N CYS A 9 -0.01 -16.80 4.44
CA CYS A 9 -0.69 -16.75 3.15
C CYS A 9 0.25 -17.06 1.99
N GLU A 10 1.50 -16.58 2.05
CA GLU A 10 2.57 -16.89 1.09
C GLU A 10 2.87 -18.39 1.08
N ASP A 11 3.06 -19.01 2.24
CA ASP A 11 3.26 -20.46 2.41
C ASP A 11 2.16 -21.26 1.72
N ILE A 12 0.89 -20.89 1.95
CA ILE A 12 -0.27 -21.55 1.35
C ILE A 12 -0.32 -21.32 -0.16
N LEU A 13 0.01 -20.12 -0.64
CA LEU A 13 0.05 -19.81 -2.08
C LEU A 13 1.15 -20.60 -2.80
N LEU A 14 2.31 -20.78 -2.17
CA LEU A 14 3.48 -21.46 -2.75
C LEU A 14 3.42 -22.98 -2.62
N THR A 15 3.00 -23.49 -1.45
CA THR A 15 3.13 -24.90 -1.08
C THR A 15 1.80 -25.60 -0.78
N GLY A 16 0.71 -24.84 -0.68
CA GLY A 16 -0.63 -25.34 -0.35
C GLY A 16 -0.90 -25.58 1.13
N HIS A 17 0.06 -25.28 2.03
CA HIS A 17 -0.08 -25.39 3.48
C HIS A 17 0.89 -24.42 4.19
N SER A 18 0.71 -24.21 5.50
CA SER A 18 1.69 -23.55 6.37
C SER A 18 1.84 -24.38 7.66
N ASP A 19 3.06 -24.39 8.22
CA ASP A 19 3.37 -25.10 9.47
C ASP A 19 3.00 -24.27 10.71
N ASP A 20 2.67 -22.98 10.56
CA ASP A 20 2.23 -22.12 11.65
C ASP A 20 0.71 -22.20 11.84
N ALA A 21 0.28 -23.18 12.64
CA ALA A 21 -1.13 -23.43 12.90
C ALA A 21 -1.85 -22.29 13.64
N ASP A 22 -1.14 -21.55 14.51
CA ASP A 22 -1.73 -20.49 15.32
C ASP A 22 -1.99 -19.26 14.45
N GLU A 23 -1.02 -18.86 13.64
CA GLU A 23 -1.17 -17.76 12.68
C GLU A 23 -2.14 -18.13 11.54
N THR A 24 -2.17 -19.40 11.11
CA THR A 24 -3.18 -19.89 10.16
C THR A 24 -4.60 -19.77 10.72
N ALA A 25 -4.81 -20.13 11.99
CA ALA A 25 -6.12 -20.00 12.62
C ALA A 25 -6.57 -18.53 12.72
N LEU A 26 -5.64 -17.62 13.04
CA LEU A 26 -5.90 -16.18 13.06
C LEU A 26 -6.22 -15.63 11.66
N ALA A 27 -5.44 -15.98 10.64
CA ALA A 27 -5.69 -15.55 9.27
C ALA A 27 -7.03 -16.08 8.70
N ILE A 28 -7.46 -17.28 9.12
CA ILE A 28 -8.81 -17.79 8.83
C ILE A 28 -9.88 -16.97 9.55
N GLN A 29 -9.68 -16.68 10.84
CA GLN A 29 -10.63 -15.91 11.64
C GLN A 29 -10.85 -14.50 11.06
N GLU A 30 -9.78 -13.86 10.58
CA GLU A 30 -9.81 -12.52 9.98
C GLU A 30 -10.24 -12.54 8.50
N GLY A 31 -10.49 -13.71 7.91
CA GLY A 31 -11.03 -13.87 6.56
C GLY A 31 -10.01 -13.77 5.42
N TYR A 32 -8.71 -13.72 5.74
CA TYR A 32 -7.62 -13.79 4.75
C TYR A 32 -7.49 -15.18 4.12
N ILE A 33 -8.00 -16.21 4.79
CA ILE A 33 -8.02 -17.60 4.31
C ILE A 33 -9.42 -18.18 4.49
N VAL A 34 -9.94 -18.84 3.45
CA VAL A 34 -11.20 -19.58 3.49
C VAL A 34 -10.97 -21.04 3.11
N ARG A 35 -11.88 -21.93 3.51
CA ARG A 35 -11.93 -23.30 2.99
C ARG A 35 -12.93 -23.39 1.85
N ASP A 36 -12.53 -24.04 0.77
CA ASP A 36 -13.47 -24.44 -0.28
C ASP A 36 -14.29 -25.67 0.11
N ALA A 37 -15.16 -26.11 -0.82
CA ALA A 37 -16.03 -27.26 -0.62
C ALA A 37 -15.27 -28.59 -0.46
N ASP A 38 -14.03 -28.66 -0.95
CA ASP A 38 -13.16 -29.83 -0.84
C ASP A 38 -12.26 -29.76 0.42
N GLY A 39 -12.39 -28.69 1.21
CA GLY A 39 -11.65 -28.46 2.44
C GLY A 39 -10.25 -27.88 2.24
N LYS A 40 -9.90 -27.45 1.02
CA LYS A 40 -8.62 -26.82 0.70
C LYS A 40 -8.62 -25.36 1.17
N LEU A 41 -7.48 -24.91 1.69
CA LEU A 41 -7.28 -23.50 2.05
C LEU A 41 -7.09 -22.65 0.78
N ILE A 42 -7.82 -21.54 0.72
CA ILE A 42 -7.75 -20.53 -0.34
C ILE A 42 -7.46 -19.20 0.33
N VAL A 43 -6.38 -18.55 -0.09
CA VAL A 43 -6.08 -17.17 0.28
C VAL A 43 -7.03 -16.23 -0.47
N THR A 44 -7.69 -15.34 0.25
CA THR A 44 -8.68 -14.40 -0.32
C THR A 44 -8.04 -13.11 -0.81
N SER A 45 -6.88 -12.75 -0.26
CA SER A 45 -6.09 -11.62 -0.71
C SER A 45 -5.51 -11.86 -2.10
N THR A 46 -5.58 -10.84 -2.96
CA THR A 46 -4.89 -10.86 -4.24
C THR A 46 -3.37 -10.84 -4.05
N ALA A 47 -2.66 -11.67 -4.81
CA ALA A 47 -1.20 -11.71 -4.83
C ALA A 47 -0.69 -11.62 -6.28
N PHE A 48 0.45 -10.97 -6.47
CA PHE A 48 1.13 -10.94 -7.77
C PHE A 48 2.16 -12.06 -7.85
N THR A 49 2.19 -12.77 -8.97
CA THR A 49 3.41 -13.51 -9.32
C THR A 49 4.57 -12.53 -9.49
N LYS A 50 5.79 -13.03 -9.34
CA LYS A 50 6.99 -12.25 -9.63
C LYS A 50 6.93 -11.50 -10.98
N GLU A 51 6.50 -12.17 -12.06
CA GLU A 51 6.40 -11.55 -13.39
C GLU A 51 5.38 -10.40 -13.41
N GLN A 52 4.22 -10.58 -12.77
CA GLN A 52 3.20 -9.52 -12.66
C GLN A 52 3.71 -8.32 -11.86
N LYS A 53 4.49 -8.56 -10.81
CA LYS A 53 5.12 -7.50 -10.02
C LYS A 53 6.16 -6.73 -10.85
N ASP A 54 6.98 -7.44 -11.61
CA ASP A 54 7.98 -6.82 -12.49
C ASP A 54 7.31 -5.98 -13.59
N GLU A 55 6.22 -6.47 -14.18
CA GLU A 55 5.40 -5.71 -15.14
C GLU A 55 4.78 -4.46 -14.50
N PHE A 56 4.23 -4.58 -13.29
CA PHE A 56 3.69 -3.46 -12.54
C PHE A 56 4.76 -2.39 -12.26
N TYR A 57 5.95 -2.80 -11.82
CA TYR A 57 7.07 -1.88 -11.59
C TYR A 57 7.51 -1.21 -12.89
N ALA A 58 7.57 -1.93 -14.00
CA ALA A 58 7.91 -1.32 -15.29
C ALA A 58 6.89 -0.23 -15.71
N ILE A 59 5.61 -0.41 -15.41
CA ILE A 59 4.57 0.61 -15.64
C ILE A 59 4.79 1.82 -14.72
N ALA A 60 4.99 1.58 -13.42
CA ALA A 60 5.24 2.64 -12.44
C ALA A 60 6.51 3.44 -12.80
N ASP A 61 7.60 2.77 -13.14
CA ASP A 61 8.85 3.42 -13.55
C ASP A 61 8.68 4.24 -14.83
N ARG A 62 7.91 3.73 -15.80
CA ARG A 62 7.68 4.44 -17.05
C ARG A 62 6.88 5.74 -16.87
N TYR A 63 5.84 5.72 -16.04
CA TYR A 63 4.88 6.83 -15.96
C TYR A 63 5.05 7.72 -14.73
N LEU A 64 5.45 7.15 -13.59
CA LEU A 64 5.55 7.88 -12.33
C LEU A 64 6.98 8.35 -12.05
N ALA A 65 8.01 7.55 -12.35
CA ALA A 65 9.40 7.95 -12.07
C ALA A 65 9.79 9.31 -12.71
N PRO A 66 9.39 9.65 -13.96
CA PRO A 66 9.70 10.94 -14.55
C PRO A 66 9.07 12.14 -13.81
N LEU A 67 8.01 11.91 -13.01
CA LEU A 67 7.31 12.94 -12.25
C LEU A 67 7.89 13.12 -10.84
N MET A 68 8.76 12.21 -10.38
CA MET A 68 9.18 12.17 -8.98
C MET A 68 9.98 13.40 -8.56
N ASP A 69 10.86 13.92 -9.42
CA ASP A 69 11.65 15.12 -9.10
C ASP A 69 10.74 16.34 -8.92
N GLU A 70 9.79 16.54 -9.84
CA GLU A 70 8.84 17.65 -9.77
C GLU A 70 7.92 17.52 -8.55
N TYR A 71 7.38 16.32 -8.33
CA TYR A 71 6.49 16.04 -7.21
C TYR A 71 7.22 16.23 -5.86
N SER A 72 8.43 15.70 -5.73
CA SER A 72 9.26 15.89 -4.53
C SER A 72 9.53 17.38 -4.29
N GLY A 73 9.85 18.14 -5.33
CA GLY A 73 10.02 19.58 -5.24
C GLY A 73 8.74 20.32 -4.79
N ILE A 74 7.55 19.87 -5.18
CA ILE A 74 6.27 20.42 -4.69
C ILE A 74 6.11 20.14 -3.19
N VAL A 75 6.34 18.89 -2.78
CA VAL A 75 6.26 18.46 -1.37
C VAL A 75 7.24 19.27 -0.51
N GLU A 76 8.50 19.43 -0.94
CA GLU A 76 9.51 20.20 -0.22
C GLU A 76 9.13 21.67 -0.05
N ARG A 77 8.59 22.30 -1.10
CA ARG A 77 8.09 23.69 -1.03
C ARG A 77 6.95 23.79 -0.04
N PHE A 78 6.02 22.83 -0.05
CA PHE A 78 4.91 22.77 0.90
C PHE A 78 5.41 22.63 2.34
N ILE A 79 6.28 21.66 2.62
CA ILE A 79 6.87 21.43 3.94
C ILE A 79 7.59 22.68 4.43
N THR A 80 8.42 23.30 3.58
CA THR A 80 9.15 24.52 3.91
C THR A 80 8.22 25.68 4.26
N GLY A 81 7.09 25.81 3.54
CA GLY A 81 6.06 26.80 3.86
C GLY A 81 5.35 26.48 5.18
N TYR A 82 4.95 25.22 5.38
CA TYR A 82 4.26 24.74 6.56
C TYR A 82 5.10 24.94 7.84
N LYS A 83 6.39 24.61 7.81
CA LYS A 83 7.29 24.79 8.96
C LYS A 83 7.39 26.25 9.43
N LYS A 84 7.21 27.23 8.52
CA LYS A 84 7.24 28.67 8.87
C LYS A 84 6.04 29.12 9.70
N LEU A 85 4.97 28.32 9.76
CA LEU A 85 3.78 28.63 10.57
C LEU A 85 4.03 28.40 12.06
N PHE A 86 5.10 27.69 12.42
CA PHE A 86 5.40 27.31 13.79
C PHE A 86 6.61 28.08 14.35
N PRO A 87 6.60 28.40 15.67
CA PRO A 87 7.77 28.95 16.34
C PRO A 87 8.98 28.00 16.29
N LYS A 88 10.20 28.57 16.26
CA LYS A 88 11.46 27.80 16.22
C LYS A 88 11.61 26.74 17.31
N TYR A 89 11.07 26.96 18.51
CA TYR A 89 11.20 26.00 19.60
C TYR A 89 10.40 24.70 19.38
N LEU A 90 9.54 24.65 18.35
CA LEU A 90 8.77 23.46 17.93
C LEU A 90 9.36 22.80 16.67
N GLU A 91 10.59 23.12 16.28
CA GLU A 91 11.17 22.62 15.03
C GLU A 91 11.16 21.09 14.95
N ASP A 92 11.64 20.41 15.99
CA ASP A 92 11.70 18.94 16.04
C ASP A 92 10.30 18.29 15.95
N ASP A 93 9.31 18.86 16.63
CA ASP A 93 7.94 18.35 16.58
C ASP A 93 7.32 18.59 15.21
N THR A 94 7.59 19.74 14.61
CA THR A 94 7.10 20.08 13.27
C THR A 94 7.72 19.18 12.22
N ASP A 95 9.01 18.83 12.33
CA ASP A 95 9.67 17.87 11.46
C ASP A 95 9.07 16.47 11.58
N ARG A 96 8.82 15.99 12.80
CA ARG A 96 8.15 14.71 13.01
C ARG A 96 6.77 14.67 12.37
N MET A 97 6.01 15.77 12.45
CA MET A 97 4.71 15.88 11.79
C MET A 97 4.82 15.88 10.26
N CYS A 98 5.98 16.26 9.70
CA CYS A 98 6.20 16.30 8.26
C CYS A 98 6.61 14.95 7.64
N ASN A 99 6.98 13.94 8.45
CA ASN A 99 7.45 12.63 7.96
C ASN A 99 6.49 11.93 7.00
N GLY A 100 5.18 12.15 7.14
CA GLY A 100 4.14 11.57 6.27
C GLY A 100 3.72 12.44 5.09
N MET A 101 4.27 13.65 4.93
CA MET A 101 3.72 14.65 4.00
C MET A 101 3.86 14.26 2.53
N PHE A 102 4.88 13.49 2.17
CA PHE A 102 5.03 13.00 0.80
C PHE A 102 3.84 12.15 0.36
N VAL A 103 3.41 11.20 1.18
CA VAL A 103 2.24 10.34 0.89
C VAL A 103 0.94 11.09 1.17
N GLY A 104 0.90 11.88 2.24
CA GLY A 104 -0.28 12.65 2.62
C GLY A 104 -0.72 13.67 1.57
N LEU A 105 0.25 14.38 0.96
CA LEU A 105 -0.05 15.34 -0.10
C LEU A 105 -0.54 14.64 -1.37
N TYR A 106 0.03 13.49 -1.71
CA TYR A 106 -0.40 12.68 -2.87
C TYR A 106 -1.87 12.29 -2.70
N LYS A 107 -2.23 11.75 -1.54
CA LYS A 107 -3.61 11.38 -1.21
C LYS A 107 -4.55 12.58 -1.37
N ALA A 108 -4.20 13.73 -0.82
CA ALA A 108 -5.02 14.94 -0.92
C ALA A 108 -5.19 15.42 -2.38
N ILE A 109 -4.14 15.33 -3.21
CA ILE A 109 -4.19 15.69 -4.64
C ILE A 109 -5.10 14.72 -5.40
N ILE A 110 -4.97 13.41 -5.19
CA ILE A 110 -5.80 12.41 -5.85
C ILE A 110 -7.27 12.57 -5.44
N GLU A 111 -7.56 12.73 -4.15
CA GLU A 111 -8.92 12.99 -3.67
C GLU A 111 -9.51 14.27 -4.26
N PHE A 112 -8.70 15.33 -4.37
CA PHE A 112 -9.12 16.57 -5.02
C PHE A 112 -9.45 16.34 -6.49
N ALA A 113 -8.56 15.69 -7.24
CA ALA A 113 -8.71 15.40 -8.66
C ALA A 113 -9.93 14.51 -8.95
N GLN A 114 -10.20 13.52 -8.08
CA GLN A 114 -11.40 12.69 -8.17
C GLN A 114 -12.67 13.51 -7.95
N ARG A 115 -12.68 14.40 -6.96
CA ARG A 115 -13.83 15.27 -6.67
C ARG A 115 -14.08 16.28 -7.78
N THR A 116 -13.05 16.75 -8.47
CA THR A 116 -13.17 17.70 -9.59
C THR A 116 -13.43 17.02 -10.94
N GLY A 117 -13.31 15.68 -11.00
CA GLY A 117 -13.52 14.89 -12.21
C GLY A 117 -12.30 14.85 -13.14
N ASP A 118 -11.12 15.26 -12.67
CA ASP A 118 -9.87 15.19 -13.43
C ASP A 118 -9.31 13.75 -13.47
N ILE A 119 -9.67 12.92 -12.49
CA ILE A 119 -9.33 11.49 -12.43
C ILE A 119 -10.61 10.71 -12.11
N GLU A 120 -10.86 9.63 -12.86
CA GLU A 120 -11.98 8.74 -12.56
C GLU A 120 -11.72 7.93 -11.27
N LEU A 121 -12.79 7.67 -10.52
CA LEU A 121 -12.71 6.74 -9.40
C LEU A 121 -12.40 5.34 -9.94
N PRO A 122 -11.56 4.56 -9.24
CA PRO A 122 -11.40 3.14 -9.55
C PRO A 122 -12.75 2.43 -9.56
N SER A 123 -12.85 1.34 -10.32
CA SER A 123 -14.08 0.52 -10.31
C SER A 123 -14.34 0.00 -8.88
N PRO A 124 -15.61 -0.28 -8.52
CA PRO A 124 -15.94 -0.89 -7.22
C PRO A 124 -15.20 -2.21 -6.95
N ASP A 125 -14.77 -2.90 -8.01
CA ASP A 125 -14.01 -4.16 -7.96
C ASP A 125 -12.48 -3.93 -7.98
N SER A 126 -12.02 -2.69 -7.77
CA SER A 126 -10.59 -2.37 -7.66
C SER A 126 -10.10 -2.60 -6.24
N PHE A 127 -9.11 -3.48 -6.08
CA PHE A 127 -8.50 -3.79 -4.79
C PHE A 127 -7.18 -3.03 -4.63
N CYS A 128 -7.02 -2.36 -3.49
CA CYS A 128 -5.79 -1.65 -3.11
C CYS A 128 -4.84 -2.53 -2.27
N ASP A 129 -5.34 -3.66 -1.76
CA ASP A 129 -4.62 -4.55 -0.87
C ASP A 129 -4.12 -5.78 -1.65
N VAL A 130 -2.96 -5.62 -2.30
CA VAL A 130 -2.22 -6.74 -2.88
C VAL A 130 -1.14 -7.17 -1.89
N MET A 131 -1.12 -8.45 -1.52
CA MET A 131 0.02 -9.03 -0.80
C MET A 131 1.17 -9.12 -1.80
N LEU A 132 2.18 -8.26 -1.64
CA LEU A 132 3.24 -8.08 -2.64
C LEU A 132 4.23 -9.26 -2.65
N GLN A 133 4.48 -9.76 -3.86
CA GLN A 133 5.44 -10.79 -4.31
C GLN A 133 5.31 -12.17 -3.67
N ILE A 134 4.72 -13.10 -4.43
CA ILE A 134 4.89 -14.55 -4.29
C ILE A 134 5.77 -15.09 -5.43
#